data_AF-F8GG61-F1
#
_entry.id   AF-F8GG61-F1
#
_cell.length_a   1.000
_cell.length_b   1.000
_cell.length_c   1.000
_cell.angle_alpha   90.00
_cell.angle_beta   90.00
_cell.angle_gamma   90.00
#
_symmetry.space_group_name_H-M   'P 1'
#
loop_
_entity.id
_entity.type
_entity.pdbx_description
1 polymer ?
#
loop_
_entity_poly.entity_id
_entity_poly.type
_entity_poly.pdbx_seq_one_letter_code
_entity_poly.pdbx_strand_id
1 'polypeptide(L)'
;MTDFVTENTTPVNNAAAGSVDHKDPTKEYRTKLVQKLVENVKRESEFMKKFHELFGDYPGLNSDTCLYQFVNDRLSDYISIVATLIGDTKAGLDWFLFENECGDKGYEAGIDEGETRPIKTVEDYLWLVDLDKEEV
;
A
#
# COMPACT_ATOMS: atom_id res chain seq x y z
N MET A 1 9.73 -3.68 63.05
CA MET A 1 10.66 -4.43 62.18
C MET A 1 9.89 -4.77 60.92
N THR A 2 9.66 -3.76 60.06
CA THR A 2 10.54 -3.27 58.95
C THR A 2 10.40 -4.18 57.73
N ASP A 3 10.01 -3.76 56.53
CA ASP A 3 9.39 -2.54 56.01
C ASP A 3 8.68 -2.95 54.71
N PHE A 4 7.56 -2.32 54.40
CA PHE A 4 6.84 -2.45 53.13
C PHE A 4 7.59 -1.59 52.10
N VAL A 5 8.44 -2.20 51.28
CA VAL A 5 9.16 -1.49 50.21
C VAL A 5 8.25 -1.39 48.98
N THR A 6 7.65 -0.22 48.83
CA THR A 6 7.13 0.29 47.55
C THR A 6 8.31 0.60 46.64
N GLU A 7 8.56 -0.23 45.63
CA GLU A 7 9.48 0.14 44.55
C GLU A 7 8.70 0.69 43.35
N ASN A 8 8.66 2.03 43.34
CA ASN A 8 8.54 2.94 42.22
C ASN A 8 8.36 2.30 40.83
N THR A 9 7.14 2.42 40.32
CA THR A 9 6.87 2.68 38.91
C THR A 9 7.83 3.74 38.39
N THR A 10 8.85 3.31 37.67
CA THR A 10 9.57 4.21 36.76
C THR A 10 8.66 4.35 35.54
N PRO A 11 8.13 5.54 35.23
CA PRO A 11 7.45 5.73 33.96
C PRO A 11 8.51 5.51 32.89
N VAL A 12 8.29 4.54 32.00
CA VAL A 12 9.09 4.41 30.79
C VAL A 12 8.92 5.74 30.07
N ASN A 13 9.98 6.55 30.14
CA ASN A 13 10.03 7.87 29.56
C ASN A 13 9.47 7.81 28.15
N ASN A 14 8.49 8.68 27.89
CA ASN A 14 8.07 9.08 26.56
C ASN A 14 9.33 9.22 25.69
N ALA A 15 9.60 8.19 24.88
CA ALA A 15 10.36 8.39 23.67
C ALA A 15 9.54 9.42 22.92
N ALA A 16 10.09 10.63 22.84
CA ALA A 16 9.52 11.71 22.08
C ALA A 16 8.98 11.10 20.79
N ALA A 17 7.67 11.25 20.58
CA ALA A 17 7.11 11.24 19.26
C ALA A 17 7.87 12.35 18.53
N GLY A 18 9.02 11.99 17.98
CA GLY A 18 9.68 12.75 16.97
C GLY A 18 8.61 12.84 15.92
N SER A 19 7.97 14.00 15.84
CA SER A 19 7.30 14.43 14.64
C SER A 19 8.35 14.28 13.56
N VAL A 20 8.31 13.14 12.86
CA VAL A 20 8.97 13.02 11.58
C VAL A 20 8.36 14.18 10.82
N ASP A 21 9.17 15.19 10.54
CA ASP A 21 8.82 16.27 9.63
C ASP A 21 8.55 15.56 8.30
N HIS A 22 7.31 15.13 8.12
CA HIS A 22 6.80 14.56 6.89
C HIS A 22 6.73 15.72 5.92
N LYS A 23 7.89 16.22 5.49
CA LYS A 23 7.98 16.92 4.23
C LYS A 23 7.26 16.05 3.23
N ASP A 24 6.30 16.65 2.54
CA ASP A 24 5.60 15.96 1.47
C ASP A 24 6.63 15.25 0.60
N PRO A 25 6.52 13.91 0.46
CA PRO A 25 7.52 13.15 -0.25
C PRO A 25 7.62 13.70 -1.66
N THR A 26 8.87 13.87 -2.13
CA THR A 26 9.10 14.41 -3.46
C THR A 26 8.38 13.56 -4.50
N LYS A 27 7.93 14.17 -5.60
CA LYS A 27 7.30 13.46 -6.72
C LYS A 27 8.12 12.24 -7.15
N GLU A 28 9.45 12.39 -7.23
CA GLU A 28 10.36 11.29 -7.56
C GLU A 28 10.29 10.13 -6.55
N TYR A 29 10.22 10.42 -5.24
CA TYR A 29 10.09 9.39 -4.23
C TYR A 29 8.73 8.67 -4.30
N ARG A 30 7.64 9.42 -4.48
CA ARG A 30 6.29 8.84 -4.67
C ARG A 30 6.24 7.92 -5.90
N THR A 31 6.81 8.36 -7.02
CA THR A 31 6.95 7.55 -8.24
C THR A 31 7.70 6.26 -7.97
N LYS A 32 8.85 6.31 -7.28
CA LYS A 32 9.64 5.12 -6.95
C LYS A 32 8.87 4.14 -6.04
N LEU A 33 8.10 4.64 -5.07
CA LEU A 33 7.28 3.80 -4.20
C LEU A 33 6.22 3.02 -4.98
N VAL A 34 5.45 3.70 -5.84
CA VAL A 34 4.39 3.07 -6.63
C VAL A 34 5.00 2.12 -7.67
N GLN A 35 6.09 2.50 -8.33
CA GLN A 35 6.81 1.60 -9.26
C GLN A 35 7.27 0.33 -8.55
N LYS A 36 7.83 0.45 -7.33
CA LYS A 36 8.27 -0.71 -6.56
C LYS A 36 7.12 -1.60 -6.11
N LEU A 37 5.97 -1.00 -5.81
CA LEU A 37 4.75 -1.73 -5.49
C LEU A 37 4.23 -2.49 -6.72
N VAL A 38 4.18 -1.85 -7.90
CA VAL A 38 3.82 -2.50 -9.16
C VAL A 38 4.73 -3.70 -9.46
N GLU A 39 6.04 -3.54 -9.31
CA GLU A 39 7.00 -4.65 -9.45
C GLU A 39 6.70 -5.80 -8.47
N ASN A 40 6.38 -5.48 -7.22
CA ASN A 40 6.09 -6.47 -6.20
C ASN A 40 4.78 -7.21 -6.49
N VAL A 41 3.72 -6.50 -6.88
CA VAL A 41 2.43 -7.10 -7.27
C VAL A 41 2.62 -8.06 -8.45
N LYS A 42 3.33 -7.64 -9.49
CA LYS A 42 3.63 -8.50 -10.65
C LYS A 42 4.44 -9.74 -10.25
N ARG A 43 5.46 -9.57 -9.39
CA ARG A 43 6.27 -10.69 -8.89
C ARG A 43 5.46 -11.66 -8.03
N GLU A 44 4.58 -11.15 -7.17
CA GLU A 44 3.72 -11.98 -6.31
C GLU A 44 2.68 -12.73 -7.13
N SER A 45 2.05 -12.08 -8.12
CA SER A 45 1.14 -12.74 -9.06
C SER A 45 1.81 -13.90 -9.80
N GLU A 46 3.01 -13.67 -10.35
CA GLU A 46 3.79 -14.70 -11.02
C GLU A 46 4.24 -15.83 -10.08
N PHE A 47 4.59 -15.49 -8.83
CA PHE A 47 4.90 -16.49 -7.81
C PHE A 47 3.69 -17.37 -7.51
N MET A 48 2.53 -16.77 -7.23
CA MET A 48 1.30 -17.51 -6.91
C MET A 48 0.84 -18.38 -8.07
N LYS A 49 0.98 -17.90 -9.31
CA LYS A 49 0.71 -18.68 -10.52
C LYS A 49 1.60 -19.92 -10.59
N LYS A 50 2.93 -19.77 -10.48
CA LYS A 50 3.87 -20.91 -10.51
C LYS A 50 3.67 -21.86 -9.34
N PHE A 51 3.35 -21.32 -8.17
CA PHE A 51 3.06 -22.11 -6.99
C PHE A 51 1.83 -22.99 -7.23
N HIS A 52 0.75 -22.42 -7.77
CA HIS A 52 -0.43 -23.17 -8.17
C HIS A 52 -0.12 -24.19 -9.30
N GLU A 53 0.70 -23.86 -10.29
CA GLU A 53 1.12 -24.82 -11.33
C GLU A 53 1.88 -26.04 -10.76
N LEU A 54 2.69 -25.83 -9.71
CA LEU A 54 3.49 -26.90 -9.10
C LEU A 54 2.71 -27.76 -8.11
N PHE A 55 1.87 -27.13 -7.30
CA PHE A 55 1.21 -27.78 -6.17
C PHE A 55 -0.29 -28.06 -6.43
N GLY A 56 -0.83 -27.54 -7.54
CA GLY A 56 -2.26 -27.59 -7.87
C GLY A 56 -3.12 -26.89 -6.82
N ASP A 57 -4.41 -27.20 -6.85
CA ASP A 57 -5.33 -26.91 -5.75
C ASP A 57 -5.11 -27.94 -4.62
N TYR A 58 -3.95 -27.86 -3.97
CA TYR A 58 -3.70 -28.71 -2.81
C TYR A 58 -4.76 -28.44 -1.74
N PRO A 59 -5.35 -29.47 -1.10
CA PRO A 59 -6.27 -29.27 0.01
C PRO A 59 -5.56 -28.51 1.13
N GLY A 60 -5.89 -27.24 1.32
CA GLY A 60 -5.16 -26.35 2.23
C GLY A 60 -4.19 -25.36 1.56
N LEU A 61 -4.28 -25.12 0.25
CA LEU A 61 -3.65 -23.98 -0.45
C LEU A 61 -4.63 -23.12 -1.30
N ASN A 62 -5.94 -23.21 -1.05
CA ASN A 62 -6.95 -22.29 -1.59
C ASN A 62 -6.95 -20.92 -0.86
N SER A 63 -7.88 -20.03 -1.22
CA SER A 63 -8.02 -18.68 -0.62
C SER A 63 -8.16 -18.67 0.90
N ASP A 64 -8.54 -19.81 1.49
CA ASP A 64 -8.87 -19.93 2.92
C ASP A 64 -7.67 -20.38 3.75
N THR A 65 -6.46 -20.25 3.21
CA THR A 65 -5.28 -20.89 3.78
C THR A 65 -4.32 -19.89 4.36
N CYS A 66 -3.60 -20.31 5.40
CA CYS A 66 -2.71 -19.42 6.12
C CYS A 66 -1.63 -18.80 5.23
N LEU A 67 -1.14 -19.53 4.21
CA LEU A 67 -0.15 -18.99 3.27
C LEU A 67 -0.77 -17.94 2.36
N TYR A 68 -1.94 -18.23 1.76
CA TYR A 68 -2.63 -17.29 0.89
C TYR A 68 -3.04 -16.02 1.65
N GLN A 69 -3.64 -16.19 2.83
CA GLN A 69 -4.01 -15.10 3.73
C GLN A 69 -2.78 -14.28 4.14
N PHE A 70 -1.70 -14.92 4.58
CA PHE A 70 -0.47 -14.22 4.96
C PHE A 70 0.11 -13.38 3.81
N VAL A 71 0.18 -13.94 2.60
CA VAL A 71 0.68 -13.21 1.42
C VAL A 71 -0.23 -12.03 1.10
N ASN A 72 -1.55 -12.24 1.11
CA ASN A 72 -2.52 -11.19 0.85
C ASN A 72 -2.53 -10.09 1.92
N ASP A 73 -2.50 -10.45 3.20
CA ASP A 73 -2.47 -9.50 4.31
C ASP A 73 -1.21 -8.64 4.22
N ARG A 74 -0.04 -9.27 3.99
CA ARG A 74 1.23 -8.56 3.80
C ARG A 74 1.20 -7.64 2.59
N LEU A 75 0.59 -8.04 1.48
CA LEU A 75 0.44 -7.18 0.30
C LEU A 75 -0.53 -6.03 0.59
N SER A 76 -1.65 -6.31 1.22
CA SER A 76 -2.67 -5.32 1.62
C SER A 76 -2.10 -4.25 2.54
N ASP A 77 -1.30 -4.64 3.54
CA ASP A 77 -0.59 -3.71 4.42
C ASP A 77 0.40 -2.86 3.65
N TYR A 78 1.14 -3.46 2.71
CA TYR A 78 2.10 -2.72 1.90
C TYR A 78 1.42 -1.69 0.99
N ILE A 79 0.29 -2.04 0.38
CA ILE A 79 -0.53 -1.10 -0.40
C ILE A 79 -1.01 0.04 0.50
N SER A 80 -1.51 -0.25 1.70
CA SER A 80 -1.99 0.75 2.65
C SER A 80 -0.90 1.74 3.07
N ILE A 81 0.32 1.24 3.31
CA ILE A 81 1.49 2.07 3.64
C ILE A 81 1.86 2.96 2.45
N VAL A 82 1.93 2.41 1.24
CA VAL A 82 2.29 3.21 0.05
C VAL A 82 1.23 4.25 -0.26
N ALA A 83 -0.05 3.92 -0.18
CA ALA A 83 -1.17 4.85 -0.35
C ALA A 83 -1.03 6.03 0.62
N THR A 84 -0.82 5.75 1.90
CA THR A 84 -0.58 6.78 2.92
C THR A 84 0.62 7.66 2.57
N LEU A 85 1.73 7.06 2.12
CA LEU A 85 2.95 7.81 1.78
C LEU A 85 2.82 8.66 0.52
N ILE A 86 1.97 8.30 -0.46
CA ILE A 86 1.73 9.15 -1.63
C ILE A 86 0.62 10.18 -1.40
N GLY A 87 -0.11 10.02 -0.29
CA GLY A 87 -1.27 10.81 0.10
C GLY A 87 -2.51 10.47 -0.72
N ASP A 88 -2.74 9.18 -0.98
CA ASP A 88 -3.97 8.64 -1.57
C ASP A 88 -4.62 7.63 -0.59
N THR A 89 -5.80 7.16 -0.93
CA THR A 89 -6.51 6.07 -0.29
C THR A 89 -6.03 4.71 -0.78
N LYS A 90 -6.18 3.69 0.07
CA LYS A 90 -5.95 2.29 -0.34
C LYS A 90 -6.83 1.90 -1.53
N ALA A 91 -8.08 2.38 -1.57
CA ALA A 91 -9.03 2.06 -2.62
C ALA A 91 -8.58 2.60 -3.99
N GLY A 92 -8.09 3.84 -4.06
CA GLY A 92 -7.55 4.43 -5.29
C GLY A 92 -6.34 3.64 -5.81
N LEU A 93 -5.45 3.24 -4.91
CA LEU A 93 -4.28 2.44 -5.26
C LEU A 93 -4.64 1.00 -5.65
N ASP A 94 -5.58 0.36 -4.96
CA ASP A 94 -6.11 -0.96 -5.34
C ASP A 94 -6.74 -0.93 -6.74
N TRP A 95 -7.53 0.11 -7.05
CA TRP A 95 -8.10 0.30 -8.38
C TRP A 95 -7.00 0.38 -9.45
N PHE A 96 -5.97 1.20 -9.21
CA PHE A 96 -4.86 1.33 -10.16
C PHE A 96 -4.12 -0.01 -10.37
N LEU A 97 -3.83 -0.73 -9.28
CA LEU A 97 -3.05 -1.97 -9.33
C LEU A 97 -3.81 -3.14 -9.97
N PHE A 98 -5.07 -3.35 -9.57
CA PHE A 98 -5.80 -4.57 -9.89
C PHE A 98 -6.88 -4.36 -10.95
N GLU A 99 -7.66 -3.29 -10.86
CA GLU A 99 -8.73 -3.04 -11.82
C GLU A 99 -8.18 -2.50 -13.13
N ASN A 100 -7.32 -1.49 -13.07
CA ASN A 100 -6.65 -0.90 -14.22
C ASN A 100 -5.38 -1.66 -14.65
N GLU A 101 -5.02 -2.74 -13.94
CA GLU A 101 -3.84 -3.59 -14.19
C GLU A 101 -2.54 -2.78 -14.31
N CYS A 102 -2.29 -1.90 -13.34
CA CYS A 102 -1.12 -1.03 -13.32
C CYS A 102 -0.99 -0.12 -14.55
N GLY A 103 -2.10 0.19 -15.22
CA GLY A 103 -2.16 1.02 -16.42
C GLY A 103 -2.32 0.26 -17.73
N ASP A 104 -2.25 -1.08 -17.72
CA ASP A 104 -2.36 -1.89 -18.93
C ASP A 104 -3.76 -1.76 -19.59
N LYS A 105 -4.82 -1.57 -18.79
CA LYS A 105 -6.18 -1.34 -19.32
C LYS A 105 -6.42 0.10 -19.78
N GLY A 106 -5.67 1.06 -19.24
CA GLY A 106 -5.74 2.47 -19.62
C GLY A 106 -7.10 3.11 -19.38
N TYR A 107 -7.79 2.75 -18.30
CA TYR A 107 -9.07 3.34 -17.92
C TYR A 107 -8.95 4.86 -17.73
N GLU A 108 -10.00 5.57 -18.10
CA GLU A 108 -10.09 7.02 -17.90
C GLU A 108 -10.49 7.33 -16.45
N ALA A 109 -9.79 8.31 -15.85
CA ALA A 109 -10.10 8.82 -14.53
C ALA A 109 -9.80 10.32 -14.46
N GLY A 110 -10.48 11.01 -13.54
CA GLY A 110 -10.37 12.44 -13.27
C GLY A 110 -11.29 12.81 -12.11
N ILE A 111 -11.39 14.10 -11.82
CA ILE A 111 -12.37 14.65 -10.85
C ILE A 111 -13.74 14.83 -11.52
N ASP A 112 -14.81 14.81 -10.72
CA ASP A 112 -16.16 15.01 -11.23
C ASP A 112 -16.29 16.43 -11.82
N GLU A 113 -16.90 16.57 -12.99
CA GLU A 113 -16.96 17.82 -13.79
C GLU A 113 -15.60 18.38 -14.32
N GLY A 114 -14.48 17.67 -14.16
CA GLY A 114 -13.15 18.12 -14.61
C GLY A 114 -12.52 17.35 -15.79
N GLU A 115 -11.21 17.53 -15.96
CA GLU A 115 -10.44 16.83 -17.01
C GLU A 115 -10.28 15.35 -16.65
N THR A 116 -10.78 14.47 -17.51
CA THR A 116 -10.47 13.04 -17.45
C THR A 116 -9.38 12.69 -18.45
N ARG A 117 -8.53 11.72 -18.10
CA ARG A 117 -7.57 11.16 -19.05
C ARG A 117 -7.29 9.68 -18.81
N PRO A 118 -6.80 8.95 -19.81
CA PRO A 118 -6.36 7.57 -19.64
C PRO A 118 -5.20 7.46 -18.63
N ILE A 119 -5.35 6.60 -17.65
CA ILE A 119 -4.31 6.32 -16.65
C ILE A 119 -3.51 5.11 -17.11
N LYS A 120 -2.34 5.34 -17.74
CA LYS A 120 -1.51 4.27 -18.33
C LYS A 120 -0.18 4.06 -17.63
N THR A 121 0.25 5.05 -16.86
CA THR A 121 1.55 5.05 -16.19
C THR A 121 1.41 5.42 -14.72
N VAL A 122 2.47 5.18 -13.95
CA VAL A 122 2.54 5.61 -12.56
C VAL A 122 2.46 7.14 -12.47
N GLU A 123 3.04 7.84 -13.42
CA GLU A 123 2.99 9.28 -13.54
C GLU A 123 1.56 9.78 -13.82
N ASP A 124 0.79 9.05 -14.64
CA ASP A 124 -0.61 9.37 -14.88
C ASP A 124 -1.44 9.22 -13.61
N TYR A 125 -1.21 8.14 -12.87
CA TYR A 125 -1.90 7.88 -11.62
C TYR A 125 -1.53 8.90 -10.53
N LEU A 126 -0.26 9.27 -10.40
CA LEU A 126 0.14 10.29 -9.42
C LEU A 126 -0.40 11.68 -9.74
N TRP A 127 -0.64 12.00 -11.01
CA TRP A 127 -1.39 13.21 -11.36
C TRP A 127 -2.83 13.15 -10.85
N LEU A 128 -3.50 12.00 -10.94
CA LEU A 128 -4.86 11.83 -10.42
C LEU A 128 -4.89 12.04 -8.90
N VAL A 129 -3.91 11.47 -8.19
CA VAL A 129 -3.73 11.67 -6.74
C VAL A 129 -3.48 13.14 -6.40
N ASP A 130 -2.71 13.85 -7.23
CA ASP A 130 -2.42 15.26 -7.00
C ASP A 130 -3.65 16.15 -7.26
N LEU A 131 -4.53 15.80 -8.21
CA LEU A 131 -5.79 16.52 -8.46
C LEU A 131 -6.76 16.45 -7.27
N ASP A 132 -6.94 15.27 -6.69
CA ASP A 132 -7.87 15.04 -5.58
C ASP A 132 -7.50 15.86 -4.32
N LYS A 133 -6.22 16.20 -4.17
CA LYS A 133 -5.72 17.04 -3.05
C LYS A 133 -6.01 18.53 -3.21
N GLU A 134 -6.17 19.02 -4.43
CA GLU A 134 -6.40 20.45 -4.68
C GLU A 134 -7.86 20.88 -4.44
N GLU A 135 -8.80 19.94 -4.33
CA GLU A 135 -10.22 20.20 -4.03
C GLU A 135 -10.58 20.19 -2.53
N VAL A 136 -9.62 19.90 -1.63
CA VAL A 136 -9.83 19.84 -0.16
C VAL A 136 -9.36 21.11 0.56
#